data_AF-M3Y9S4-F1
#
_entry.id   AF-M3Y9S4-F1
#
_cell.length_a   1.000
_cell.length_b   1.000
_cell.length_c   1.000
_cell.angle_alpha   90.00
_cell.angle_beta   90.00
_cell.angle_gamma   90.00
#
_symmetry.space_group_name_H-M   'P 1'
#
loop_
_entity.id
_entity.type
_entity.pdbx_description
1 polymer ?
#
loop_
_entity_poly.entity_id
_entity_poly.type
_entity_poly.pdbx_seq_one_letter_code
_entity_poly.pdbx_strand_id
1 'polypeptide(L)'
;MRFSFAVTKSKCPSYVGVTGILLQETKHVFKILPKEDRLKVIPKLNCVFAVQIDGFIFYIYGSKFQLRSSERSAKKFKAKLTRDLSAAETAVWDPKDRGHLHAHLSAETWLGWFCF
;
A
#
# COMPACT_ATOMS: atom_id res chain seq x y z
N MET A 1 14.14 -2.71 13.47
CA MET A 1 13.10 -2.54 12.43
C MET A 1 11.81 -2.06 13.08
N ARG A 2 11.34 -0.87 12.69
CA ARG A 2 10.05 -0.34 13.15
C ARG A 2 9.07 -0.43 11.99
N PHE A 3 8.15 -1.39 12.06
CA PHE A 3 7.11 -1.60 11.07
C PHE A 3 5.80 -0.98 11.56
N SER A 4 5.12 -0.19 10.72
CA SER A 4 3.78 0.30 11.03
C SER A 4 2.87 0.26 9.80
N PHE A 5 1.61 -0.12 10.00
CA PHE A 5 0.57 -0.13 8.98
C PHE A 5 -0.59 0.75 9.42
N ALA A 6 -1.03 1.68 8.57
CA ALA A 6 -2.04 2.69 8.91
C ALA A 6 -3.04 2.91 7.77
N VAL A 7 -4.29 3.20 8.11
CA VAL A 7 -5.31 3.67 7.13
C VAL A 7 -5.25 5.20 7.06
N THR A 8 -4.81 5.75 5.92
CA THR A 8 -4.66 7.21 5.74
C THR A 8 -5.87 7.86 5.10
N LYS A 9 -6.48 7.19 4.13
CA LYS A 9 -7.72 7.66 3.47
C LYS A 9 -8.70 6.50 3.33
N SER A 10 -9.98 6.77 3.52
CA SER A 10 -11.05 5.79 3.33
C SER A 10 -12.34 6.52 2.97
N LYS A 11 -13.23 5.89 2.20
CA LYS A 11 -14.60 6.39 1.99
C LYS A 11 -15.39 6.43 3.30
N CYS A 12 -15.14 5.47 4.19
CA CYS A 12 -15.74 5.40 5.51
C CYS A 12 -14.79 6.03 6.54
N PRO A 13 -15.17 7.17 7.16
CA PRO A 13 -14.31 7.87 8.13
C PRO A 13 -13.94 7.02 9.35
N SER A 14 -14.78 6.06 9.74
CA SER A 14 -14.56 5.15 10.87
C SER A 14 -13.32 4.27 10.76
N TYR A 15 -12.81 4.05 9.54
CA TYR A 15 -11.59 3.26 9.31
C TYR A 15 -10.33 4.12 9.29
N VAL A 16 -10.44 5.43 9.08
CA VAL A 16 -9.29 6.32 9.00
C VAL A 16 -8.61 6.39 10.38
N GLY A 17 -7.27 6.34 10.39
CA GLY A 17 -6.49 6.41 11.62
C GLY A 17 -6.36 5.08 12.37
N VAL A 18 -6.94 3.98 11.86
CA VAL A 18 -6.61 2.64 12.37
C VAL A 18 -5.14 2.35 12.05
N THR A 19 -4.35 2.09 13.10
CA THR A 19 -2.91 1.80 13.01
C THR A 19 -2.60 0.48 13.72
N GLY A 20 -1.61 -0.26 13.23
CA GLY A 20 -1.22 -1.52 13.84
C GLY A 20 -0.30 -2.35 12.96
N ILE A 21 -0.24 -3.65 13.26
CA ILE A 21 0.50 -4.64 12.47
C ILE A 21 -0.50 -5.38 11.58
N LEU A 22 -0.17 -5.54 10.29
CA LEU A 22 -0.96 -6.34 9.38
C LEU A 22 -0.71 -7.82 9.65
N LEU A 23 -1.71 -8.54 10.17
CA LEU A 23 -1.60 -9.98 10.48
C LEU A 23 -1.92 -10.86 9.28
N GLN A 24 -2.97 -10.51 8.54
CA GLN A 24 -3.44 -11.34 7.44
C GLN A 24 -3.95 -10.50 6.30
N GLU A 25 -3.46 -10.83 5.11
CA GLU A 25 -3.99 -10.34 3.86
C GLU A 25 -4.88 -11.41 3.19
N THR A 26 -6.07 -11.00 2.77
CA THR A 26 -6.95 -11.82 1.93
C THR A 26 -7.37 -11.03 0.69
N LYS A 27 -8.16 -11.63 -0.20
CA LYS A 27 -8.59 -11.01 -1.46
C LYS A 27 -9.12 -9.57 -1.26
N HIS A 28 -10.11 -9.38 -0.41
CA HIS A 28 -10.79 -8.08 -0.28
C HIS A 28 -10.54 -7.32 1.02
N VAL A 29 -9.87 -7.94 2.01
CA VAL A 29 -9.70 -7.34 3.34
C VAL A 29 -8.29 -7.51 3.88
N PHE A 30 -7.92 -6.57 4.74
CA PHE A 30 -6.75 -6.61 5.61
C PHE A 30 -7.18 -6.80 7.06
N LYS A 31 -6.57 -7.75 7.76
CA LYS A 31 -6.75 -7.93 9.19
C LYS A 31 -5.59 -7.27 9.93
N ILE A 32 -5.88 -6.22 10.68
CA ILE A 32 -4.91 -5.39 11.38
C ILE A 32 -5.08 -5.62 12.88
N LEU A 33 -3.96 -5.83 13.58
CA LEU A 33 -3.92 -5.86 15.03
C LEU A 33 -3.41 -4.50 15.55
N PRO A 34 -4.31 -3.64 16.07
CA PRO A 34 -3.94 -2.39 16.70
C PRO A 34 -3.44 -2.61 18.14
N LYS A 35 -2.98 -1.55 18.80
CA LYS A 35 -2.44 -1.62 20.17
C LYS A 35 -3.45 -2.04 21.23
N GLU A 36 -4.74 -1.85 20.95
CA GLU A 36 -5.83 -2.26 21.84
C GLU A 36 -6.10 -3.78 21.78
N ASP A 37 -5.25 -4.56 21.11
CA ASP A 37 -5.29 -6.03 20.97
C ASP A 37 -6.62 -6.57 20.41
N ARG A 38 -7.36 -5.72 19.70
CA ARG A 38 -8.63 -6.05 19.06
C ARG A 38 -8.48 -6.07 17.55
N LEU A 39 -8.49 -7.26 16.97
CA LEU A 39 -8.39 -7.48 15.53
C LEU A 39 -9.44 -6.67 14.76
N LYS A 40 -8.98 -5.80 13.86
CA LYS A 40 -9.83 -5.03 12.96
C LYS A 40 -9.73 -5.56 11.54
N VAL A 41 -10.88 -5.79 10.91
CA VAL A 41 -10.96 -6.20 9.50
C VAL A 41 -11.32 -4.97 8.67
N ILE A 42 -10.37 -4.51 7.85
CA ILE A 42 -10.52 -3.31 7.01
C ILE A 42 -10.68 -3.73 5.55
N PRO A 43 -11.73 -3.28 4.86
CA PRO A 43 -11.89 -3.52 3.43
C PRO A 43 -10.82 -2.77 2.63
N LYS A 44 -10.29 -3.42 1.58
CA LYS A 44 -9.33 -2.78 0.67
C LYS A 44 -9.99 -1.79 -0.27
N LEU A 45 -11.27 -1.99 -0.57
CA LEU A 45 -12.02 -1.12 -1.47
C LEU A 45 -12.06 0.32 -0.92
N ASN A 46 -11.76 1.30 -1.78
CA ASN A 46 -11.84 2.72 -1.46
C ASN A 46 -11.02 3.14 -0.22
N CYS A 47 -9.90 2.46 0.03
CA CYS A 47 -8.98 2.77 1.12
C CYS A 47 -7.56 2.97 0.60
N VAL A 48 -6.83 3.88 1.24
CA VAL A 48 -5.39 4.09 1.06
C VAL A 48 -4.71 3.77 2.38
N PHE A 49 -3.67 2.95 2.29
CA PHE A 49 -2.89 2.50 3.44
C PHE A 49 -1.48 3.07 3.37
N ALA A 50 -0.90 3.42 4.51
CA ALA A 50 0.51 3.77 4.63
C ALA A 50 1.25 2.64 5.36
N VAL A 51 2.41 2.28 4.82
CA VAL A 51 3.32 1.28 5.39
C VAL A 51 4.64 1.97 5.69
N GLN A 52 5.06 1.96 6.95
CA GLN A 52 6.33 2.52 7.36
C GLN A 52 7.31 1.40 7.66
N ILE A 53 8.48 1.43 7.02
CA ILE A 53 9.57 0.47 7.23
C ILE A 53 10.88 1.24 7.23
N ASP A 54 11.63 1.16 8.32
CA ASP A 54 12.98 1.72 8.46
C ASP A 54 13.14 3.17 7.98
N GLY A 55 12.14 4.00 8.28
CA GLY A 55 12.12 5.43 7.94
C GLY A 55 11.48 5.76 6.59
N PHE A 56 11.23 4.77 5.74
CA PHE A 56 10.51 4.94 4.49
C PHE A 56 8.99 4.79 4.70
N ILE A 57 8.21 5.58 3.97
CA ILE A 57 6.74 5.52 3.97
C ILE A 57 6.28 5.17 2.57
N PHE A 58 5.54 4.07 2.45
CA PHE A 58 4.95 3.60 1.20
C PHE A 58 3.43 3.72 1.26
N TYR A 59 2.81 4.19 0.17
CA TYR A 59 1.36 4.28 0.07
C TYR A 59 0.80 3.16 -0.82
N ILE A 60 -0.20 2.44 -0.32
CA ILE A 60 -0.86 1.34 -1.00
C ILE A 60 -2.33 1.69 -1.25
N TYR A 61 -2.73 1.68 -2.53
CA TYR A 61 -4.12 1.87 -2.93
C TYR A 61 -4.87 0.54 -2.89
N GLY A 62 -5.75 0.37 -1.91
CA GLY A 62 -6.45 -0.89 -1.68
C GLY A 62 -7.38 -1.30 -2.83
N SER A 63 -7.97 -0.35 -3.56
CA SER A 63 -8.83 -0.65 -4.73
C SER A 63 -8.10 -1.43 -5.84
N LYS A 64 -6.78 -1.26 -5.97
CA LYS A 64 -5.97 -2.04 -6.92
C LYS A 64 -5.43 -3.33 -6.30
N PHE A 65 -5.45 -3.43 -4.98
CA PHE A 65 -4.83 -4.51 -4.22
C PHE A 65 -5.84 -5.60 -3.82
N GLN A 66 -6.93 -5.79 -4.57
CA GLN A 66 -8.04 -6.70 -4.21
C GLN A 66 -7.86 -8.18 -4.57
N LEU A 67 -6.69 -8.58 -5.09
CA LEU A 67 -6.39 -9.99 -5.32
C LEU A 67 -5.63 -10.56 -4.12
N ARG A 68 -5.52 -11.89 -3.99
CA ARG A 68 -4.64 -12.47 -2.97
C ARG A 68 -3.18 -12.24 -3.38
N SER A 69 -2.24 -12.22 -2.43
CA SER A 69 -0.82 -11.97 -2.70
C SER A 69 -0.25 -13.02 -3.64
N SER A 70 -0.59 -14.29 -3.42
CA SER A 70 -0.26 -15.41 -4.31
C SER A 70 -0.73 -15.22 -5.75
N GLU A 71 -1.93 -14.66 -5.95
CA GLU A 71 -2.50 -14.42 -7.28
C GLU A 71 -1.86 -13.22 -7.98
N ARG A 72 -1.43 -12.21 -7.22
CA ARG A 72 -0.77 -11.00 -7.76
C ARG A 72 0.65 -11.27 -8.19
N SER A 73 1.38 -12.11 -7.47
CA SER A 73 2.74 -12.48 -7.85
C SER A 73 2.77 -13.28 -9.16
N ALA A 74 1.67 -13.98 -9.51
CA ALA A 74 1.59 -14.82 -10.70
C ALA A 74 1.15 -14.09 -11.98
N LYS A 75 0.58 -12.88 -11.89
CA LYS A 75 0.03 -12.15 -13.06
C LYS A 75 0.63 -10.76 -13.17
N LYS A 76 1.27 -10.48 -14.31
CA LYS A 76 1.79 -9.15 -14.66
C LYS A 76 0.64 -8.13 -14.58
N PHE A 77 0.79 -7.12 -13.72
CA PHE A 77 -0.25 -6.12 -13.49
C PHE A 77 -0.55 -5.36 -14.78
N LYS A 78 -1.81 -5.41 -15.24
CA LYS A 78 -2.27 -4.57 -16.36
C LYS A 78 -2.77 -3.24 -15.81
N ALA A 79 -2.24 -2.13 -16.33
CA ALA A 79 -2.70 -0.80 -15.96
C ALA A 79 -4.19 -0.64 -16.34
N LYS A 80 -5.05 -0.48 -15.34
CA LYS A 80 -6.46 -0.12 -15.53
C LYS A 80 -6.66 1.27 -14.95
N LEU A 81 -7.28 2.17 -15.73
CA LEU A 81 -7.62 3.54 -15.32
C LEU A 81 -8.29 3.54 -13.92
N THR A 82 -7.81 4.40 -13.03
CA THR A 82 -8.27 4.54 -11.64
C THR A 82 -9.38 5.59 -11.58
N ARG A 83 -10.51 5.27 -10.95
CA ARG A 83 -11.55 6.25 -10.61
C ARG A 83 -11.88 6.03 -9.14
N ASP A 84 -11.05 6.57 -8.23
CA ASP A 84 -11.26 6.49 -6.78
C ASP A 84 -10.58 7.66 -6.04
N LEU A 85 -11.15 7.97 -4.87
CA LEU A 85 -10.84 9.03 -3.89
C LEU A 85 -9.53 9.80 -4.12
N SER A 86 -9.67 11.06 -4.55
CA SER A 86 -8.65 12.01 -5.02
C SER A 86 -7.92 11.59 -6.31
N ALA A 87 -8.51 11.93 -7.46
CA ALA A 87 -7.81 11.98 -8.76
C ALA A 87 -6.88 13.22 -8.91
N ALA A 88 -6.56 13.91 -7.80
CA ALA A 88 -5.51 14.92 -7.76
C ALA A 88 -4.34 14.31 -6.98
N GLU A 89 -3.15 14.34 -7.60
CA GLU A 89 -1.90 13.70 -7.20
C GLU A 89 -1.88 12.17 -7.33
N THR A 90 -1.70 11.75 -8.59
CA THR A 90 -0.72 10.69 -8.86
C THR A 90 0.66 11.28 -8.52
N ALA A 91 0.99 11.41 -7.24
CA ALA A 91 2.38 11.43 -6.82
C ALA A 91 2.82 9.95 -6.89
N VAL A 92 3.41 9.45 -7.97
CA VAL A 92 4.77 9.77 -8.41
C VAL A 92 5.55 10.36 -7.25
N TRP A 93 6.43 9.54 -6.67
CA TRP A 93 7.59 10.07 -5.98
C TRP A 93 8.25 11.03 -6.97
N ASP A 94 8.00 12.33 -6.84
CA ASP A 94 8.61 13.35 -7.68
C ASP A 94 10.04 13.53 -7.17
N PRO A 95 11.07 13.15 -7.95
CA PRO A 95 12.46 13.12 -7.49
C PRO A 95 13.08 14.49 -7.18
N LYS A 96 12.30 15.58 -7.17
CA LYS A 96 12.85 16.94 -7.24
C LYS A 96 13.16 17.60 -5.89
N ASP A 97 12.75 17.03 -4.77
CA ASP A 97 13.10 17.56 -3.45
C ASP A 97 14.31 16.87 -2.82
N ARG A 98 15.45 17.40 -3.25
CA ARG A 98 16.83 17.27 -2.76
C ARG A 98 17.62 16.02 -3.16
N GLY A 99 18.47 16.25 -4.17
CA GLY A 99 19.79 15.63 -4.25
C GLY A 99 20.03 14.85 -5.54
N HIS A 100 20.17 15.58 -6.64
CA HIS A 100 21.01 15.26 -7.80
C HIS A 100 21.54 13.80 -7.90
N LEU A 101 20.94 12.97 -8.77
CA LEU A 101 21.66 12.03 -9.66
C LEU A 101 20.70 11.36 -10.65
N HIS A 102 20.97 11.59 -11.93
CA HIS A 102 20.45 10.81 -13.05
C HIS A 102 20.94 9.36 -12.96
N ALA A 103 20.03 8.40 -13.09
CA ALA A 103 20.33 7.10 -13.69
C ALA A 103 19.06 6.53 -14.31
N HIS A 104 19.05 6.56 -15.65
CA HIS A 104 18.09 5.88 -16.49
C HIS A 104 18.31 4.37 -16.34
N LEU A 105 17.38 3.63 -15.73
CA LEU A 105 17.41 2.17 -15.78
C LEU A 105 16.01 1.60 -16.06
N SER A 106 16.03 0.80 -17.13
CA SER A 106 14.95 0.05 -17.75
C SER A 106 14.21 -0.86 -16.77
N ALA A 107 12.97 -1.20 -17.14
CA ALA A 107 11.91 -1.82 -16.34
C ALA A 107 12.12 -3.31 -15.95
N GLU A 108 13.33 -3.74 -15.65
CA GLU A 108 13.61 -5.14 -15.29
C GLU A 108 14.58 -5.24 -14.11
N THR A 109 14.10 -5.12 -12.87
CA THR A 109 14.85 -5.64 -11.68
C THR A 109 14.07 -5.72 -10.36
N TRP A 110 12.80 -5.30 -10.27
CA TRP A 110 12.04 -5.40 -9.01
C TRP A 110 11.29 -6.73 -8.80
N LEU A 111 11.80 -7.84 -9.36
CA LEU A 111 11.33 -9.20 -9.07
C LEU A 111 12.31 -10.00 -8.18
N GLY A 112 13.17 -9.33 -7.42
CA GLY A 112 14.20 -10.00 -6.62
C GLY A 112 14.12 -9.88 -5.09
N TRP A 113 13.36 -8.94 -4.53
CA TRP A 113 13.53 -8.57 -3.10
C TRP A 113 12.25 -8.61 -2.25
N PHE A 114 11.14 -9.12 -2.78
CA PHE A 114 9.95 -9.40 -1.98
C PHE A 114 9.52 -10.87 -2.17
N CYS A 115 10.46 -11.76 -1.88
CA CYS A 115 10.19 -13.16 -1.60
C CYS A 115 11.19 -13.66 -0.54
N PHE A 116 11.07 -13.12 0.67
CA PHE A 116 11.37 -13.81 1.92
C PHE A 116 10.58 -13.17 3.06
#